data_AF-A0A0B0EIG5-F1
#
_entry.id   AF-A0A0B0EIG5-F1
#
_cell.length_a   1.000
_cell.length_b   1.000
_cell.length_c   1.000
_cell.angle_alpha   90.00
_cell.angle_beta   90.00
_cell.angle_gamma   90.00
#
_symmetry.space_group_name_H-M   'P 1'
#
loop_
_entity.id
_entity.type
_entity.pdbx_description
1 polymer ?
#
loop_
_entity_poly.entity_id
_entity_poly.type
_entity_poly.pdbx_seq_one_letter_code
_entity_poly.pdbx_strand_id
1 'polypeptide(L)'
;GIMTVDRDFTGMTPCGMKFSTLAGTVGGGIQTPGFVGHSKFYMGSSKFISGDGGLGRLVWMPKHLKDEIADALTEAAEEAGLEDFINKIADETIAQTEEEVLEHLQKVDHPVLKMDPMF
;
A
#
# COMPACT_ATOMS: atom_id res chain seq x y z
N GLY A 1 8.90 0.82 0.31
CA GLY A 1 7.51 1.00 0.80
C GLY A 1 6.78 -0.33 0.74
N ILE A 2 5.47 -0.32 0.94
CA ILE A 2 4.59 -1.49 0.93
C ILE A 2 3.45 -1.24 -0.07
N MET A 3 3.04 -2.28 -0.78
CA MET A 3 1.83 -2.28 -1.59
C MET A 3 0.74 -3.13 -0.93
N THR A 4 -0.52 -2.73 -1.11
CA THR A 4 -1.68 -3.54 -0.71
C THR A 4 -2.48 -3.90 -1.96
N VAL A 5 -3.06 -5.09 -1.98
CA VAL A 5 -3.95 -5.54 -3.05
C VAL A 5 -5.07 -6.38 -2.43
N ASP A 6 -6.29 -6.15 -2.87
CA ASP A 6 -7.45 -6.92 -2.44
C ASP A 6 -7.78 -8.07 -3.41
N ARG A 7 -8.70 -8.92 -2.96
CA ARG A 7 -9.09 -10.15 -3.67
C ARG A 7 -9.86 -9.91 -4.98
N ASP A 8 -10.46 -8.74 -5.15
CA ASP A 8 -11.29 -8.43 -6.31
C ASP A 8 -10.44 -7.84 -7.45
N PHE A 9 -9.19 -7.44 -7.17
CA PHE A 9 -8.23 -7.02 -8.17
C PHE A 9 -7.65 -8.21 -8.95
N THR A 10 -7.87 -8.22 -10.27
CA THR A 10 -7.43 -9.31 -11.17
C THR A 10 -6.19 -8.97 -12.01
N GLY A 11 -5.72 -7.72 -11.92
CA GLY A 11 -4.57 -7.20 -12.66
C GLY A 11 -3.23 -7.64 -12.09
N MET A 12 -2.15 -7.16 -12.73
CA MET A 12 -0.79 -7.29 -12.19
C MET A 12 -0.52 -6.19 -11.18
N THR A 13 0.23 -6.55 -10.14
CA THR A 13 0.73 -5.59 -9.17
C THR A 13 2.20 -5.26 -9.48
N PRO A 14 2.73 -4.16 -8.93
CA PRO A 14 4.12 -3.76 -9.12
C PRO A 14 5.15 -4.81 -8.69
N CYS A 15 4.80 -5.74 -7.80
CA CYS A 15 5.69 -6.84 -7.40
C CYS A 15 5.75 -8.01 -8.40
N GLY A 16 5.17 -7.85 -9.59
CA GLY A 16 5.23 -8.85 -10.65
C GLY A 16 4.37 -10.09 -10.39
N MET A 17 3.35 -9.98 -9.53
CA MET A 17 2.44 -11.08 -9.20
C MET A 17 0.98 -10.62 -9.17
N LYS A 18 0.04 -11.56 -9.34
CA LYS A 18 -1.39 -11.32 -9.08
C LYS A 18 -1.73 -11.60 -7.63
N PHE A 19 -2.88 -11.09 -7.15
CA PHE A 19 -3.41 -11.43 -5.83
C PHE A 19 -3.47 -12.95 -5.58
N SER A 20 -3.93 -13.74 -6.55
CA SER A 20 -4.03 -15.20 -6.41
C SER A 20 -2.69 -15.87 -6.13
N THR A 21 -1.61 -15.35 -6.74
CA THR A 21 -0.25 -15.85 -6.53
C THR A 21 0.25 -15.45 -5.14
N LEU A 22 0.07 -14.18 -4.75
CA LEU A 22 0.41 -13.66 -3.42
C LEU A 22 -0.31 -14.44 -2.31
N ALA A 23 -1.62 -14.65 -2.45
CA ALA A 23 -2.43 -15.40 -1.50
C ALA A 23 -1.94 -16.86 -1.36
N GLY A 24 -1.47 -17.47 -2.45
CA GLY A 24 -0.85 -18.80 -2.43
C GLY A 24 0.46 -18.84 -1.66
N THR A 25 1.28 -17.80 -1.73
CA THR A 25 2.57 -17.70 -1.04
C THR A 25 2.44 -17.40 0.46
N VAL A 26 1.39 -16.66 0.86
CA VAL A 26 1.19 -16.19 2.25
C VAL A 26 0.16 -17.03 3.01
N GLY A 27 -0.62 -17.86 2.31
CA GLY A 27 -1.65 -18.71 2.89
C GLY A 27 -1.10 -19.87 3.75
N GLY A 28 -2.02 -20.58 4.42
CA GLY A 28 -1.70 -21.81 5.16
C GLY A 28 -1.22 -21.63 6.60
N GLY A 29 -1.37 -20.43 7.17
CA GLY A 29 -1.00 -20.15 8.57
C GLY A 29 0.51 -20.04 8.81
N ILE A 30 1.29 -19.86 7.74
CA ILE A 30 2.74 -19.68 7.80
C ILE A 30 3.06 -18.20 8.01
N GLN A 31 4.09 -17.91 8.80
CA GLN A 31 4.62 -16.56 8.93
C GLN A 31 5.65 -16.32 7.83
N THR A 32 5.32 -15.42 6.90
CA THR A 32 6.20 -15.04 5.79
C THR A 32 6.65 -13.59 5.99
N PRO A 33 7.91 -13.34 6.43
CA PRO A 33 8.43 -11.99 6.57
C PRO A 33 8.29 -11.18 5.28
N GLY A 34 7.86 -9.92 5.40
CA GLY A 34 7.58 -9.05 4.25
C GLY A 34 6.18 -9.19 3.66
N PHE A 35 5.37 -10.15 4.14
CA PHE A 35 4.00 -10.34 3.68
C PHE A 35 3.03 -10.48 4.85
N VAL A 36 1.87 -9.82 4.75
CA VAL A 36 0.82 -9.92 5.76
C VAL A 36 -0.56 -9.86 5.09
N GLY A 37 -1.43 -10.79 5.46
CA GLY A 37 -2.86 -10.71 5.13
C GLY A 37 -3.58 -9.86 6.17
N HIS A 38 -4.34 -8.86 5.73
CA HIS A 38 -5.12 -8.00 6.61
C HIS A 38 -6.47 -7.62 6.01
N SER A 39 -7.36 -7.08 6.85
CA SER A 39 -8.63 -6.51 6.41
C SER A 39 -8.42 -5.11 5.85
N LYS A 40 -9.26 -4.68 4.89
CA LYS A 40 -9.26 -3.28 4.41
C LYS A 40 -9.52 -2.27 5.51
N PHE A 41 -10.35 -2.63 6.50
CA PHE A 41 -10.65 -1.76 7.65
C PHE A 41 -9.43 -1.52 8.55
N TYR A 42 -8.43 -2.40 8.51
CA TYR A 42 -7.20 -2.22 9.29
C TYR A 42 -6.37 -1.04 8.76
N MET A 43 -6.50 -0.66 7.48
CA MET A 43 -5.72 0.42 6.87
C MET A 43 -6.06 1.80 7.43
N GLY A 44 -7.30 2.01 7.89
CA GLY A 44 -7.72 3.25 8.56
C GLY A 44 -7.37 3.30 10.05
N SER A 45 -6.64 2.31 10.59
CA SER A 45 -6.27 2.30 12.00
C SER A 45 -4.92 2.97 12.23
N SER A 46 -4.79 3.74 13.32
CA SER A 46 -3.48 4.20 13.83
C SER A 46 -2.50 3.07 14.17
N LYS A 47 -2.98 1.83 14.25
CA LYS A 47 -2.15 0.62 14.45
C LYS A 47 -1.73 -0.05 13.15
N PHE A 48 -2.18 0.41 12.00
CA PHE A 48 -1.79 -0.14 10.70
C PHE A 48 -0.28 -0.13 10.58
N ILE A 49 0.36 -1.31 10.62
CA ILE A 49 1.83 -1.51 10.50
C ILE A 49 2.67 -0.45 11.22
N SER A 50 2.25 -0.03 12.42
CA SER A 50 2.84 1.14 13.10
C SER A 50 4.31 0.92 13.47
N GLY A 51 4.73 -0.34 13.64
CA GLY A 51 6.13 -0.70 13.86
C GLY A 51 7.05 -0.44 12.65
N ASP A 52 6.48 -0.44 11.44
CA ASP A 52 7.22 -0.24 10.19
C ASP A 52 7.12 1.19 9.66
N GLY A 53 6.44 2.10 10.38
CA GLY A 53 6.23 3.49 9.97
C GLY A 53 4.82 3.78 9.44
N GLY A 54 3.88 2.86 9.63
CA GLY A 54 2.46 3.14 9.47
C GLY A 54 2.01 3.38 8.04
N LEU A 55 0.94 4.17 7.90
CA LEU A 55 0.32 4.48 6.62
C LEU A 55 1.29 5.14 5.63
N GLY A 56 2.30 5.89 6.12
CA GLY A 56 3.33 6.52 5.29
C GLY A 56 4.18 5.54 4.47
N ARG A 57 4.14 4.24 4.77
CA ARG A 57 4.79 3.20 3.97
C ARG A 57 3.98 2.74 2.77
N LEU A 58 2.67 2.99 2.72
CA LEU A 58 1.80 2.54 1.63
C LEU A 58 2.10 3.33 0.35
N VAL A 59 2.56 2.66 -0.70
CA VAL A 59 2.97 3.31 -1.97
C VAL A 59 2.09 2.96 -3.15
N TRP A 60 1.34 1.86 -3.07
CA TRP A 60 0.49 1.39 -4.16
C TRP A 60 -0.72 0.64 -3.63
N MET A 61 -1.89 0.90 -4.21
CA MET A 61 -3.11 0.13 -3.97
C MET A 61 -4.07 0.22 -5.17
N PRO A 62 -4.96 -0.76 -5.41
CA PRO A 62 -5.95 -0.68 -6.46
C PRO A 62 -6.87 0.53 -6.31
N LYS A 63 -7.24 1.16 -7.43
CA LYS A 63 -8.07 2.36 -7.44
C LYS A 63 -9.44 2.12 -6.80
N HIS A 64 -10.09 1.00 -7.10
CA HIS A 64 -11.41 0.71 -6.51
C HIS A 64 -11.33 0.56 -4.98
N LEU A 65 -10.25 -0.02 -4.46
CA LEU A 65 -10.03 -0.12 -3.02
C LEU A 65 -9.79 1.28 -2.44
N LYS A 66 -8.98 2.11 -3.11
CA LYS A 66 -8.69 3.49 -2.69
C LYS A 66 -9.98 4.31 -2.59
N ASP A 67 -10.84 4.21 -3.60
CA ASP A 67 -12.14 4.89 -3.64
C ASP A 67 -13.09 4.38 -2.56
N GLU A 68 -13.09 3.07 -2.28
CA GLU A 68 -13.97 2.48 -1.26
C GLU A 68 -13.63 2.92 0.17
N ILE A 69 -12.34 3.03 0.50
CA ILE A 69 -11.88 3.39 1.86
C ILE A 69 -11.30 4.81 1.94
N ALA A 70 -11.60 5.67 0.97
CA ALA A 70 -11.05 7.03 0.87
C ALA A 70 -11.26 7.85 2.14
N ASP A 71 -12.47 7.85 2.69
CA ASP A 71 -12.80 8.59 3.92
C ASP A 71 -11.94 8.13 5.10
N ALA A 72 -11.88 6.82 5.32
CA ALA A 72 -11.12 6.22 6.43
C ALA A 72 -9.60 6.40 6.26
N LEU A 73 -9.09 6.35 5.03
CA LEU A 73 -7.69 6.63 4.74
C LEU A 73 -7.35 8.10 4.91
N THR A 74 -8.28 9.01 4.60
CA THR A 74 -8.04 10.46 4.72
C THR A 74 -7.93 10.83 6.19
N GLU A 75 -8.88 10.37 7.00
CA GLU A 75 -8.85 10.56 8.45
C GLU A 75 -7.56 9.99 9.07
N ALA A 76 -7.19 8.74 8.71
CA ALA A 76 -5.96 8.13 9.20
C ALA A 76 -4.68 8.85 8.73
N ALA A 77 -4.68 9.40 7.51
CA ALA A 77 -3.56 10.18 7.00
C ALA A 77 -3.43 11.52 7.73
N GLU A 78 -4.54 12.21 7.99
CA GLU A 78 -4.58 13.45 8.77
C GLU A 78 -4.09 13.23 10.21
N GLU A 79 -4.55 12.16 10.87
CA GLU A 79 -4.07 11.77 12.20
C GLU A 79 -2.56 11.47 12.23
N ALA A 80 -2.02 10.92 11.14
CA ALA A 80 -0.60 10.64 10.97
C ALA A 80 0.23 11.86 10.52
N GLY A 81 -0.41 13.02 10.29
CA GLY A 81 0.27 14.24 9.80
C GLY A 81 0.73 14.13 8.33
N LEU A 82 0.07 13.29 7.53
CA LEU A 82 0.39 13.05 6.13
C LEU A 82 -0.55 13.89 5.24
N GLU A 83 -0.10 15.08 4.86
CA GLU A 83 -0.87 15.98 3.99
C GLU A 83 -1.02 15.41 2.57
N ASP A 84 -2.25 15.47 2.06
CA ASP A 84 -2.64 15.05 0.71
C ASP A 84 -2.14 13.63 0.35
N PHE A 85 -2.13 12.74 1.35
CA PHE A 85 -1.43 11.46 1.23
C PHE A 85 -2.06 10.51 0.22
N ILE A 86 -3.40 10.45 0.16
CA ILE A 86 -4.11 9.52 -0.72
C ILE A 86 -3.74 9.73 -2.19
N ASN A 87 -3.57 10.99 -2.61
CA ASN A 87 -3.21 11.33 -3.98
C ASN A 87 -1.75 11.00 -4.33
N LYS A 88 -0.91 10.73 -3.33
CA LYS A 88 0.48 10.33 -3.50
C LYS A 88 0.65 8.82 -3.65
N ILE A 89 -0.37 8.03 -3.28
CA ILE A 89 -0.37 6.57 -3.41
C ILE A 89 -0.65 6.23 -4.89
N ALA A 90 0.24 5.48 -5.53
CA ALA A 90 0.00 5.01 -6.89
C ALA A 90 -1.14 3.97 -6.96
N ASP A 91 -1.72 3.81 -8.14
CA ASP A 91 -2.67 2.75 -8.46
C ASP A 91 -2.41 2.22 -9.88
N GLU A 92 -3.19 1.23 -10.31
CA GLU A 92 -3.02 0.59 -11.62
C GLU A 92 -3.23 1.53 -12.82
N THR A 93 -3.83 2.70 -12.61
CA THR A 93 -4.02 3.72 -13.65
C THR A 93 -2.81 4.66 -13.78
N ILE A 94 -1.92 4.63 -12.80
CA ILE A 94 -0.72 5.45 -12.70
C ILE A 94 0.54 4.63 -12.96
N ALA A 95 0.64 3.45 -12.34
CA ALA A 95 1.83 2.60 -12.38
C ALA A 95 1.46 1.13 -12.18
N GLN A 96 2.03 0.26 -13.01
CA GLN A 96 1.84 -1.20 -12.96
C GLN A 96 3.15 -1.96 -12.70
N THR A 97 4.29 -1.28 -12.79
CA THR A 97 5.62 -1.85 -12.51
C THR A 97 6.31 -1.12 -11.36
N GLU A 98 7.31 -1.78 -10.74
CA GLU A 98 8.12 -1.17 -9.67
C GLU A 98 8.81 0.12 -10.12
N GLU A 99 9.33 0.14 -11.36
CA GLU A 99 9.99 1.32 -11.94
C GLU A 99 9.02 2.50 -12.08
N GLU A 100 7.83 2.26 -12.62
CA GLU A 100 6.79 3.28 -12.76
C GLU A 100 6.31 3.80 -11.39
N VAL A 101 6.19 2.92 -10.39
CA VAL A 101 5.84 3.32 -9.03
C VAL A 101 6.92 4.23 -8.48
N LEU A 102 8.20 3.85 -8.58
CA LEU A 102 9.31 4.67 -8.08
C LEU A 102 9.33 6.05 -8.73
N GLU A 103 9.13 6.13 -10.05
CA GLU A 103 9.03 7.42 -10.75
C GLU A 103 7.86 8.27 -10.23
N HIS A 104 6.69 7.67 -10.02
CA HIS A 104 5.54 8.38 -9.47
C HIS A 104 5.83 8.93 -8.07
N LEU A 105 6.38 8.09 -7.18
CA LEU A 105 6.71 8.48 -5.81
C LEU A 105 7.68 9.65 -5.77
N GLN A 106 8.65 9.70 -6.68
CA GLN A 106 9.58 10.83 -6.81
C GLN A 106 8.87 12.11 -7.28
N LYS A 107 7.97 12.00 -8.28
CA LYS A 107 7.21 13.15 -8.82
C LYS A 107 6.31 13.79 -7.77
N VAL A 108 5.73 13.00 -6.87
CA VAL A 108 4.79 13.47 -5.83
C VAL A 108 5.44 13.71 -4.46
N ASP A 109 6.77 13.59 -4.37
CA ASP A 109 7.55 13.68 -3.12
C ASP A 109 6.94 12.83 -1.99
N HIS A 110 6.72 11.54 -2.29
CA HIS A 110 6.08 10.61 -1.36
C HIS A 110 6.91 10.47 -0.07
N PRO A 111 6.29 10.51 1.13
CA PRO A 111 7.02 10.51 2.42
C PRO A 111 7.97 9.32 2.59
N VAL A 112 7.62 8.16 2.02
CA VAL A 112 8.46 6.95 2.02
C VAL A 112 9.91 7.18 1.57
N LEU A 113 10.16 8.15 0.69
CA LEU A 113 11.50 8.45 0.16
C LEU A 113 12.43 9.08 1.21
N LYS A 114 11.86 9.63 2.29
CA LYS A 114 12.57 10.29 3.39
C LYS A 114 12.60 9.44 4.67
N MET A 115 11.94 8.28 4.65
CA MET A 115 11.90 7.37 5.79
C MET A 115 13.13 6.45 5.79
N ASP A 116 13.46 5.90 6.96
CA ASP A 116 14.54 4.93 7.08
C ASP A 116 14.30 3.71 6.16
N PRO A 117 15.37 3.12 5.59
CA PRO A 117 15.27 1.87 4.85
C PRO A 117 14.60 0.78 5.68
N MET A 118 13.75 -0.04 5.05
CA MET A 118 13.14 -1.20 5.71
C MET A 118 14.10 -2.41 5.76
N PHE A 119 15.19 -2.37 5.00
CA PHE A 119 16.23 -3.39 4.87
C PHE A 119 17.55 -2.76 4.43
#